data_AF-A0A923XY79-F1
#
_entry.id   AF-A0A923XY79-F1
#
_cell.length_a   1.000
_cell.length_b   1.000
_cell.length_c   1.000
_cell.angle_alpha   90.00
_cell.angle_beta   90.00
_cell.angle_gamma   90.00
#
_symmetry.space_group_name_H-M   'P 1'
#
loop_
_entity.id
_entity.type
_entity.pdbx_description
1 polymer ?
#
loop_
_entity_poly.entity_id
_entity_poly.type
_entity_poly.pdbx_seq_one_letter_code
_entity_poly.pdbx_strand_id
1 'polypeptide(L)'
;MRFVILALTLIAGTAQAQDVPVEVSKLAGQQITLHVYPFLTELDLKTLRLVATNKQALQLFITTKGFSAIAVSPDEGFAPGGAPAPSAVALGDFADAATAATEAAKACDAKRKGKQPCVVVLEVGPAA
;
A
#
# COMPACT_ATOMS: atom_id res chain seq x y z
N MET A 1 58.40 -12.85 12.64
CA MET A 1 57.53 -13.36 11.55
C MET A 1 56.50 -14.27 12.22
N ARG A 2 55.19 -14.02 12.25
CA ARG A 2 54.26 -13.30 11.37
C ARG A 2 53.10 -12.77 12.24
N PHE A 3 52.75 -11.50 12.10
CA PHE A 3 51.47 -10.99 12.60
C PHE A 3 50.38 -11.38 11.58
N VAL A 4 49.40 -12.17 12.02
CA VAL A 4 48.20 -12.47 11.22
C VAL A 4 47.20 -11.36 11.49
N ILE A 5 47.04 -10.44 10.54
CA ILE A 5 45.99 -9.41 10.57
C ILE A 5 44.70 -10.08 10.10
N LEU A 6 43.80 -10.35 11.04
CA LEU A 6 42.44 -10.81 10.77
C LEU A 6 41.59 -9.57 10.43
N ALA A 7 41.42 -9.28 9.14
CA ALA A 7 40.53 -8.21 8.70
C ALA A 7 39.07 -8.70 8.74
N LEU A 8 38.34 -8.34 9.81
CA LEU A 8 36.88 -8.44 9.85
C LEU A 8 36.28 -7.35 8.94
N THR A 9 35.90 -7.71 7.71
CA THR A 9 35.03 -6.88 6.88
C THR A 9 33.60 -6.98 7.39
N LEU A 10 33.16 -5.97 8.16
CA LEU A 10 31.76 -5.70 8.45
C LEU A 10 31.04 -5.36 7.14
N ILE A 11 30.21 -6.28 6.63
CA ILE A 11 29.28 -5.98 5.55
C ILE A 11 28.14 -5.18 6.17
N ALA A 12 28.25 -3.86 6.13
CA ALA A 12 27.14 -2.97 6.42
C ALA A 12 26.09 -3.14 5.32
N GLY A 13 25.04 -3.92 5.60
CA GLY A 13 23.88 -4.03 4.72
C GLY A 13 23.17 -2.68 4.67
N THR A 14 23.37 -1.91 3.61
CA THR A 14 22.48 -0.80 3.28
C THR A 14 21.12 -1.41 2.93
N ALA A 15 20.15 -1.27 3.83
CA ALA A 15 18.76 -1.52 3.53
C ALA A 15 18.35 -0.56 2.40
N GLN A 16 18.40 -1.03 1.16
CA GLN A 16 17.76 -0.32 0.06
C GLN A 16 16.26 -0.46 0.29
N ALA A 17 15.65 0.59 0.85
CA ALA A 17 14.22 0.79 0.73
C ALA A 17 13.91 0.73 -0.77
N GLN A 18 13.18 -0.30 -1.20
CA GLN A 18 12.80 -0.42 -2.60
C GLN A 18 11.86 0.74 -2.92
N ASP A 19 12.27 1.62 -3.83
CA ASP A 19 11.42 2.70 -4.32
C ASP A 19 10.26 2.10 -5.11
N VAL A 20 9.07 2.06 -4.50
CA VAL A 20 7.83 1.67 -5.17
C VAL A 20 7.32 2.89 -5.94
N PRO A 21 7.07 2.80 -7.27
CA PRO A 21 6.52 3.92 -8.02
C PRO A 21 5.17 4.36 -7.46
N VAL A 22 4.97 5.68 -7.37
CA VAL A 22 3.72 6.26 -6.88
C VAL A 22 3.04 7.11 -7.94
N GLU A 23 1.71 7.03 -7.98
CA GLU A 23 0.85 7.92 -8.75
C GLU A 23 0.05 8.78 -7.78
N VAL A 24 0.14 10.09 -7.91
CA VAL A 24 -0.55 11.04 -7.02
C VAL A 24 -1.65 11.75 -7.79
N SER A 25 -2.86 11.76 -7.24
CA SER A 25 -4.00 12.53 -7.75
C SER A 25 -4.60 13.42 -6.67
N LYS A 26 -5.27 14.50 -7.09
CA LYS A 26 -6.08 15.34 -6.20
C LYS A 26 -7.55 15.17 -6.59
N LEU A 27 -8.41 14.90 -5.60
CA LEU A 27 -9.84 14.67 -5.81
C LEU A 27 -10.63 15.21 -4.63
N ALA A 28 -11.56 16.13 -4.90
CA ALA A 28 -12.47 16.68 -3.88
C ALA A 28 -11.78 17.22 -2.60
N GLY A 29 -10.61 17.86 -2.75
CA GLY A 29 -9.83 18.39 -1.61
C GLY A 29 -8.97 17.35 -0.88
N GLN A 30 -8.92 16.12 -1.38
CA GLN A 30 -8.05 15.05 -0.89
C GLN A 30 -6.90 14.80 -1.86
N GLN A 31 -5.74 14.43 -1.32
CA GLN A 31 -4.66 13.81 -2.07
C GLN A 31 -4.80 12.30 -1.95
N ILE A 32 -4.65 11.61 -3.08
CA ILE A 32 -4.69 10.16 -3.17
C ILE A 32 -3.35 9.70 -3.74
N THR A 33 -2.67 8.79 -3.05
CA THR A 33 -1.40 8.21 -3.47
C THR A 33 -1.62 6.74 -3.76
N LEU A 34 -1.43 6.32 -5.02
CA LEU A 34 -1.48 4.93 -5.46
C LEU A 34 -0.06 4.38 -5.59
N HIS A 35 0.24 3.29 -4.89
CA HIS A 35 1.51 2.58 -4.94
C HIS A 35 1.46 1.48 -6.00
N VAL A 36 2.27 1.60 -7.05
CA VAL A 36 2.24 0.74 -8.24
C VAL A 36 3.19 -0.44 -8.06
N TYR A 37 2.73 -1.46 -7.34
CA TYR A 37 3.50 -2.69 -7.16
C TYR A 37 3.48 -3.58 -8.40
N PRO A 38 4.58 -4.30 -8.68
CA PRO A 38 4.68 -5.19 -9.86
C PRO A 38 3.74 -6.41 -9.80
N PHE A 39 3.23 -6.78 -8.62
CA PHE A 39 2.26 -7.88 -8.50
C PHE A 39 0.84 -7.45 -8.89
N LEU A 40 0.55 -6.15 -8.96
CA LEU A 40 -0.77 -5.65 -9.35
C LEU A 40 -0.95 -5.87 -10.84
N THR A 41 -2.05 -6.54 -11.20
CA THR A 41 -2.40 -6.75 -12.60
C THR A 41 -2.82 -5.45 -13.26
N GLU A 42 -2.87 -5.42 -14.61
CA GLU A 42 -3.41 -4.25 -15.31
C GLU A 42 -4.84 -3.91 -14.90
N LEU A 43 -5.65 -4.93 -14.59
CA LEU A 43 -7.03 -4.76 -14.14
C LEU A 43 -7.07 -4.14 -12.73
N ASP A 44 -6.19 -4.58 -11.83
CA ASP A 44 -6.05 -4.00 -10.50
C ASP A 44 -5.69 -2.52 -10.60
N LEU A 45 -4.67 -2.20 -11.40
CA LEU A 45 -4.23 -0.83 -11.60
C LEU A 45 -5.30 0.05 -12.24
N LYS A 46 -6.03 -0.45 -13.25
CA LYS A 46 -7.15 0.29 -13.85
C LYS A 46 -8.24 0.59 -12.82
N THR A 47 -8.56 -0.39 -11.96
CA THR A 47 -9.58 -0.22 -10.92
C THR A 47 -9.10 0.76 -9.84
N LEU A 48 -7.87 0.63 -9.36
CA LEU A 48 -7.30 1.52 -8.35
C LEU A 48 -7.15 2.95 -8.88
N ARG A 49 -6.75 3.14 -10.15
CA ARG A 49 -6.72 4.47 -10.79
C ARG A 49 -8.12 5.06 -10.95
N LEU A 50 -9.12 4.24 -11.25
CA LEU A 50 -10.52 4.69 -11.27
C LEU A 50 -10.94 5.16 -9.87
N VAL A 51 -10.66 4.37 -8.82
CA VAL A 51 -10.90 4.78 -7.42
C VAL A 51 -10.18 6.08 -7.08
N ALA A 52 -8.92 6.23 -7.51
CA ALA A 52 -8.11 7.42 -7.23
C ALA A 52 -8.54 8.70 -7.99
N THR A 53 -9.38 8.58 -9.02
CA THR A 53 -9.75 9.72 -9.88
C THR A 53 -11.26 9.97 -9.95
N ASN A 54 -12.07 9.07 -9.37
CA ASN A 54 -13.52 9.14 -9.40
C ASN A 54 -14.09 9.20 -7.98
N LYS A 55 -14.78 10.30 -7.65
CA LYS A 55 -15.28 10.56 -6.29
C LYS A 55 -16.28 9.49 -5.85
N GLN A 56 -17.16 9.06 -6.75
CA GLN A 56 -18.18 8.06 -6.47
C GLN A 56 -17.54 6.70 -6.22
N ALA A 57 -16.54 6.31 -7.02
CA ALA A 57 -15.80 5.07 -6.81
C ALA A 57 -15.03 5.09 -5.49
N LEU A 58 -14.37 6.20 -5.15
CA LEU A 58 -13.67 6.37 -3.88
C LEU A 58 -14.60 6.16 -2.67
N GLN A 59 -15.81 6.70 -2.76
CA GLN A 59 -16.81 6.60 -1.69
C GLN A 59 -17.31 5.17 -1.43
N LEU A 60 -17.10 4.23 -2.37
CA LEU A 60 -17.41 2.81 -2.13
C LEU A 60 -16.42 2.14 -1.18
N PHE A 61 -15.22 2.70 -1.04
CA PHE A 61 -14.15 2.15 -0.20
C PHE A 61 -13.92 3.01 1.05
N ILE A 62 -14.07 4.33 0.92
CA ILE A 62 -13.73 5.31 1.96
C ILE A 62 -14.85 6.34 2.05
N THR A 63 -15.61 6.31 3.14
CA THR A 63 -16.81 7.15 3.31
C THR A 63 -16.58 8.41 4.15
N THR A 64 -15.33 8.67 4.56
CA THR A 64 -15.12 9.40 5.80
C THR A 64 -14.17 10.60 5.69
N LYS A 65 -14.10 11.43 6.74
CA LYS A 65 -13.31 12.66 6.77
C LYS A 65 -12.06 12.42 7.64
N GLY A 66 -11.00 11.90 7.02
CA GLY A 66 -9.74 11.63 7.71
C GLY A 66 -8.74 10.96 6.78
N PHE A 67 -7.62 10.52 7.34
CA PHE A 67 -6.69 9.67 6.61
C PHE A 67 -7.25 8.27 6.46
N SER A 68 -7.03 7.67 5.30
CA SER A 68 -7.53 6.35 4.94
C SER A 68 -6.52 5.59 4.11
N ALA A 69 -6.59 4.27 4.12
CA ALA A 69 -5.69 3.42 3.34
C ALA A 69 -6.40 2.15 2.86
N ILE A 70 -5.94 1.64 1.72
CA ILE A 70 -6.29 0.33 1.19
C ILE A 70 -5.04 -0.54 1.21
N ALA A 71 -5.11 -1.69 1.87
CA ALA A 71 -4.05 -2.68 1.90
C ALA A 71 -4.45 -3.98 1.20
N VAL A 72 -3.46 -4.65 0.60
CA VAL A 72 -3.63 -5.83 -0.24
C VAL A 72 -2.51 -6.84 0.01
N SER A 73 -2.84 -8.13 -0.05
CA SER A 73 -1.89 -9.24 -0.03
C SER A 73 -1.23 -9.40 -1.42
N PRO A 74 0.11 -9.35 -1.53
CA PRO A 74 0.80 -9.52 -2.82
C PRO A 74 0.50 -10.84 -3.53
N ASP A 75 0.22 -11.91 -2.77
CA ASP A 75 -0.07 -13.24 -3.33
C ASP A 75 -1.51 -13.37 -3.85
N GLU A 76 -2.40 -12.44 -3.49
CA GLU A 76 -3.82 -12.47 -3.85
C GLU A 76 -4.21 -11.36 -4.83
N GLY A 77 -3.49 -10.23 -4.83
CA GLY A 77 -3.81 -9.06 -5.65
C GLY A 77 -5.04 -8.29 -5.15
N PHE A 78 -5.39 -7.20 -5.84
CA PHE A 78 -6.49 -6.33 -5.40
C PHE A 78 -7.86 -6.91 -5.78
N ALA A 79 -8.05 -7.29 -7.04
CA ALA A 79 -9.31 -7.79 -7.58
C ALA A 79 -9.12 -8.97 -8.56
N PRO A 80 -8.59 -10.12 -8.10
CA PRO A 80 -8.42 -11.29 -8.95
C PRO A 80 -9.76 -11.74 -9.52
N GLY A 81 -9.89 -11.74 -10.85
CA GLY A 81 -11.15 -12.08 -11.52
C GLY A 81 -12.24 -11.00 -11.46
N GLY A 82 -11.90 -9.76 -11.09
CA GLY A 82 -12.78 -8.60 -11.19
C GLY A 82 -13.59 -8.26 -9.92
N ALA A 83 -13.43 -9.03 -8.85
CA ALA A 83 -13.99 -8.71 -7.53
C ALA A 83 -12.86 -8.53 -6.51
N PRO A 84 -12.96 -7.59 -5.54
CA PRO A 84 -11.93 -7.40 -4.53
C PRO A 84 -11.59 -8.70 -3.79
N ALA A 85 -10.30 -8.97 -3.64
CA ALA A 85 -9.82 -10.09 -2.85
C ALA A 85 -10.31 -9.95 -1.39
N PRO A 86 -10.54 -11.05 -0.64
CA PRO A 86 -10.94 -10.96 0.76
C PRO A 86 -9.95 -10.18 1.65
N SER A 87 -8.67 -10.18 1.28
CA SER A 87 -7.60 -9.44 1.93
C SER A 87 -7.47 -7.98 1.46
N ALA A 88 -8.17 -7.55 0.40
CA ALA A 88 -8.24 -6.15 0.01
C ALA A 88 -9.09 -5.36 1.02
N VAL A 89 -8.41 -4.70 1.97
CA VAL A 89 -9.05 -4.01 3.09
C VAL A 89 -8.87 -2.52 2.96
N ALA A 90 -9.99 -1.79 2.94
CA ALA A 90 -10.03 -0.34 3.03
C ALA A 90 -10.47 0.08 4.44
N LEU A 91 -9.69 0.92 5.11
CA LEU A 91 -10.04 1.54 6.39
C LEU A 91 -9.85 3.06 6.29
N GLY A 92 -10.64 3.80 7.06
CA GLY A 92 -10.61 5.27 7.10
C GLY A 92 -10.88 5.83 8.49
N ASP A 93 -11.05 7.15 8.57
CA ASP A 93 -11.25 7.93 9.81
C ASP A 93 -10.07 7.96 10.78
N PHE A 94 -8.85 7.90 10.25
CA PHE A 94 -7.66 8.04 11.08
C PHE A 94 -7.17 9.49 11.17
N ALA A 95 -6.50 9.78 12.28
CA ALA A 95 -5.91 11.09 12.55
C ALA A 95 -4.70 11.40 11.65
N ASP A 96 -4.00 10.38 11.18
CA ASP A 96 -2.80 10.50 10.34
C ASP A 96 -2.65 9.31 9.37
N ALA A 97 -1.83 9.52 8.33
CA ALA A 97 -1.58 8.54 7.28
C ALA A 97 -0.91 7.27 7.80
N ALA A 98 0.00 7.38 8.76
CA ALA A 98 0.77 6.24 9.27
C ALA A 98 -0.12 5.25 10.03
N THR A 99 -1.07 5.77 10.81
CA THR A 99 -2.07 4.97 11.52
C THR A 99 -3.01 4.29 10.53
N ALA A 100 -3.49 5.02 9.51
CA ALA A 100 -4.33 4.44 8.47
C ALA A 100 -3.64 3.28 7.74
N ALA A 101 -2.40 3.50 7.31
CA ALA A 101 -1.59 2.49 6.64
C ALA A 101 -1.37 1.25 7.52
N THR A 102 -0.99 1.46 8.79
CA THR A 102 -0.70 0.37 9.73
C THR A 102 -1.94 -0.47 10.04
N GLU A 103 -3.07 0.17 10.33
CA GLU A 103 -4.30 -0.56 10.66
C GLU A 103 -4.88 -1.27 9.42
N ALA A 104 -4.81 -0.66 8.24
CA ALA A 104 -5.22 -1.31 7.00
C ALA A 104 -4.35 -2.56 6.71
N ALA A 105 -3.02 -2.43 6.81
CA ALA A 105 -2.10 -3.55 6.61
C ALA A 105 -2.35 -4.68 7.61
N LYS A 106 -2.50 -4.36 8.90
CA LYS A 106 -2.83 -5.32 9.96
C LYS A 106 -4.17 -6.04 9.70
N ALA A 107 -5.20 -5.32 9.29
CA ALA A 107 -6.50 -5.90 8.98
C ALA A 107 -6.47 -6.76 7.71
N CYS A 108 -5.66 -6.39 6.71
CA CYS A 108 -5.36 -7.21 5.55
C CYS A 108 -4.62 -8.50 5.96
N ASP A 109 -3.57 -8.39 6.79
CA ASP A 109 -2.78 -9.53 7.26
C ASP A 109 -3.62 -10.53 8.06
N ALA A 110 -4.63 -10.05 8.79
CA ALA A 110 -5.57 -10.93 9.50
C ALA A 110 -6.47 -11.75 8.55
N LYS A 111 -6.61 -11.32 7.29
CA LYS A 111 -7.47 -11.96 6.27
C LYS A 111 -6.69 -12.67 5.17
N ARG A 112 -5.41 -12.35 4.98
CA ARG A 112 -4.61 -12.91 3.89
C ARG A 112 -4.48 -14.41 4.01
N LYS A 113 -4.50 -15.08 2.86
CA LYS A 113 -4.15 -16.51 2.75
C LYS A 113 -2.74 -16.72 2.23
N GLY A 114 -2.15 -15.67 1.63
CA GLY A 114 -0.78 -15.62 1.15
C GLY A 114 0.26 -15.64 2.27
N LYS A 115 1.52 -15.84 1.90
CA LYS A 115 2.68 -15.81 2.79
C LYS A 115 3.31 -14.42 2.88
N GLN A 116 3.23 -13.63 1.80
CA GLN A 116 3.77 -12.28 1.78
C GLN A 116 2.95 -11.36 2.69
N PRO A 117 3.61 -10.45 3.46
CA PRO A 117 2.89 -9.47 4.25
C PRO A 117 2.09 -8.53 3.37
N CYS A 118 0.95 -8.07 3.88
CA CYS A 118 0.14 -7.08 3.17
C CYS A 118 0.88 -5.76 3.00
N VAL A 119 0.63 -5.09 1.88
CA VAL A 119 1.17 -3.76 1.57
C VAL A 119 0.04 -2.78 1.30
N VAL A 120 0.27 -1.51 1.59
CA VAL A 120 -0.67 -0.43 1.28
C VAL A 120 -0.53 -0.07 -0.19
N VAL A 121 -1.64 -0.17 -0.93
CA VAL A 121 -1.69 0.14 -2.36
C VAL A 121 -2.32 1.50 -2.64
N LEU A 122 -3.11 2.04 -1.72
CA LEU A 122 -3.73 3.35 -1.88
C LEU A 122 -3.83 4.07 -0.54
N GLU A 123 -3.41 5.32 -0.50
CA GLU A 123 -3.52 6.19 0.66
C GLU A 123 -4.36 7.42 0.29
N VAL A 124 -5.16 7.90 1.23
CA VAL A 124 -5.99 9.09 1.08
C VAL A 124 -5.78 9.98 2.29
N GLY A 125 -5.58 11.27 2.04
CA GLY A 125 -5.50 12.27 3.08
C GLY A 125 -5.87 13.66 2.56
N PRO A 126 -5.84 14.69 3.42
CA PRO A 126 -6.04 16.07 2.99
C PRO A 126 -5.04 16.45 1.89
N ALA A 127 -5.50 17.18 0.87
CA ALA A 127 -4.58 17.75 -0.10
C ALA A 127 -3.74 18.85 0.57
N ALA A 128 -2.42 18.81 0.36
CA ALA A 128 -1.53 19.92 0.66
C ALA A 128 -1.77 21.10 -0.29
#